data_AF-X1MTE2-F1
#
_entry.id   AF-X1MTE2-F1
#
_cell.length_a   1.000
_cell.length_b   1.000
_cell.length_c   1.000
_cell.angle_alpha   90.00
_cell.angle_beta   90.00
_cell.angle_gamma   90.00
#
_symmetry.space_group_name_H-M   'P 1'
#
loop_
_entity.id
_entity.type
_entity.pdbx_description
1 polymer ?
#
loop_
_entity_poly.entity_id
_entity_poly.type
_entity_poly.pdbx_seq_one_letter_code
_entity_poly.pdbx_strand_id
1 'polypeptide(L)'
;MKVLVTGANGQLGTDLCQVLQHLELIPLTHRDIEIGDMSSVKQVFNKYKPDIVINTAAYVRVDDCETEQDKAFKVNALGARNVAVAAQELGARLVHMSTDYVFGGVGETL
;
A
#
# COMPACT_ATOMS: atom_id res chain seq x y z
N MET A 1 -3.69 2.22 19.77
CA MET A 1 -4.15 2.04 18.39
C MET A 1 -2.91 2.05 17.50
N LYS A 2 -2.59 0.91 16.90
CA LYS A 2 -1.42 0.70 16.04
C LYS A 2 -1.76 0.97 14.59
N VAL A 3 -0.99 1.85 13.95
CA VAL A 3 -1.18 2.21 12.54
C VAL A 3 0.03 1.76 11.76
N LEU A 4 -0.16 0.82 10.84
CA LEU A 4 0.87 0.38 9.90
C LEU A 4 0.72 1.16 8.59
N VAL A 5 1.81 1.72 8.09
CA VAL A 5 1.85 2.43 6.80
C VAL A 5 2.83 1.71 5.89
N THR A 6 2.36 1.14 4.78
CA THR A 6 3.26 0.62 3.73
C THR A 6 3.58 1.73 2.74
N GLY A 7 4.76 1.70 2.13
CA GLY A 7 5.21 2.77 1.23
C GLY A 7 5.56 4.04 1.99
N ALA A 8 6.00 3.91 3.24
CA ALA A 8 6.21 5.03 4.17
C ALA A 8 7.26 6.07 3.69
N ASN A 9 8.10 5.73 2.72
CA ASN A 9 9.07 6.63 2.11
C ASN A 9 8.62 7.21 0.75
N GLY A 10 7.38 6.93 0.32
CA GLY A 10 6.74 7.64 -0.78
C GLY A 10 6.28 9.04 -0.36
N GLN A 11 5.79 9.84 -1.30
CA GLN A 11 5.34 11.22 -1.04
C GLN A 11 4.27 11.26 0.07
N LEU A 12 3.12 10.62 -0.17
CA LEU A 12 2.04 10.56 0.82
C LEU A 12 2.43 9.78 2.08
N GLY A 13 3.18 8.69 1.94
CA GLY A 13 3.65 7.90 3.08
C GLY A 13 4.47 8.74 4.07
N THR A 14 5.35 9.60 3.57
CA THR A 14 6.19 10.50 4.37
C THR A 14 5.34 11.50 5.15
N ASP A 15 4.42 12.18 4.45
CA ASP A 15 3.53 13.18 5.06
C ASP A 15 2.61 12.55 6.12
N LEU A 16 2.05 11.37 5.83
CA LEU A 16 1.24 10.62 6.80
C LEU A 16 2.03 10.26 8.04
N CYS A 17 3.28 9.81 7.88
CA CYS A 17 4.13 9.48 9.03
C CYS A 17 4.42 10.70 9.91
N GLN A 18 4.58 11.88 9.31
CA GLN A 18 4.76 13.13 10.05
C GLN A 18 3.49 13.54 10.82
N VAL A 19 2.32 13.47 10.19
CA VAL A 19 1.04 13.86 10.81
C VAL A 19 0.63 12.86 11.90
N LEU A 20 0.87 11.57 11.68
CA LEU A 20 0.45 10.48 12.58
C LEU A 20 1.50 10.09 13.62
N GLN A 21 2.62 10.83 13.74
CA GLN A 21 3.72 10.52 14.67
C GLN A 21 3.30 10.43 16.15
N HIS A 22 2.16 10.99 16.50
CA HIS A 22 1.58 10.95 17.85
C HIS A 22 0.85 9.63 18.18
N LEU A 23 0.69 8.75 17.20
CA LEU A 23 0.13 7.40 17.36
C LEU A 23 1.25 6.36 17.46
N GLU A 24 0.89 5.11 17.79
CA GLU A 24 1.81 3.98 17.68
C GLU A 24 1.97 3.60 16.20
N LEU A 25 2.87 4.31 15.53
CA LEU A 25 3.08 4.22 14.09
C LEU A 25 4.14 3.17 13.73
N ILE A 26 3.85 2.41 12.67
CA ILE A 26 4.71 1.35 12.13
C ILE A 26 4.97 1.68 10.65
N PRO A 27 5.92 2.57 10.36
CA PRO A 27 6.26 2.94 8.99
C PRO A 27 7.09 1.82 8.34
N LEU A 28 6.63 1.33 7.19
CA LEU A 28 7.30 0.29 6.43
C LEU A 28 7.56 0.73 5.00
N THR A 29 8.79 0.52 4.56
CA THR A 29 9.25 0.71 3.19
C THR A 29 9.31 -0.63 2.47
N HIS A 30 9.62 -0.61 1.18
CA HIS A 30 9.85 -1.83 0.40
C HIS A 30 10.99 -2.72 0.96
N ARG A 31 11.91 -2.16 1.75
CA ARG A 31 12.97 -2.94 2.43
C ARG A 31 12.43 -3.76 3.60
N ASP A 32 11.31 -3.35 4.18
CA ASP A 32 10.72 -3.95 5.37
C ASP A 32 9.62 -4.94 5.02
N ILE A 33 8.92 -4.72 3.90
CA ILE A 33 7.81 -5.54 3.43
C ILE A 33 7.75 -5.56 1.90
N GLU A 34 7.69 -6.76 1.31
CA GLU A 34 7.38 -6.97 -0.09
C GLU A 34 5.89 -7.30 -0.20
N ILE A 35 5.06 -6.30 -0.55
CA ILE A 35 3.60 -6.50 -0.58
C ILE A 35 3.16 -7.48 -1.66
N GLY A 36 3.94 -7.63 -2.74
CA GLY A 36 3.69 -8.63 -3.79
C GLY A 36 3.92 -10.08 -3.33
N ASP A 37 4.49 -10.30 -2.15
CA ASP A 37 4.70 -11.62 -1.53
C ASP A 37 3.81 -11.78 -0.28
N MET A 38 2.82 -12.67 -0.38
CA MET A 38 1.90 -12.94 0.73
C MET A 38 2.62 -13.44 2.00
N SER A 39 3.74 -14.15 1.86
CA SER A 39 4.49 -14.67 3.01
C SER A 39 5.16 -13.53 3.78
N SER A 40 5.79 -12.60 3.05
CA SER A 40 6.36 -11.36 3.61
C SER A 40 5.28 -10.55 4.34
N VAL A 41 4.11 -10.36 3.71
CA VAL A 41 2.98 -9.64 4.31
C VAL A 41 2.51 -10.32 5.59
N LYS A 42 2.24 -11.64 5.56
CA LYS A 42 1.78 -12.39 6.75
C LYS A 42 2.79 -12.31 7.90
N GLN A 43 4.08 -12.42 7.61
CA GLN A 43 5.12 -12.36 8.63
C GLN A 43 5.10 -11.00 9.34
N VAL A 44 5.07 -9.91 8.58
CA VAL A 44 5.04 -8.54 9.11
C VAL A 44 3.74 -8.28 9.88
N PHE A 45 2.59 -8.64 9.32
CA PHE A 45 1.29 -8.39 9.94
C PHE A 45 1.13 -9.17 11.24
N ASN A 46 1.56 -10.44 11.30
CA ASN A 46 1.53 -11.22 12.54
C ASN A 46 2.51 -10.72 13.60
N LYS A 47 3.65 -10.15 13.18
CA LYS A 47 4.64 -9.54 14.08
C LYS A 47 4.06 -8.29 14.76
N TYR A 48 3.44 -7.40 14.00
CA TYR A 48 3.04 -6.08 14.48
C TYR A 48 1.60 -6.02 15.00
N LYS A 49 0.71 -6.84 14.45
CA LYS A 49 -0.74 -6.89 14.76
C LYS A 49 -1.37 -5.49 14.78
N PRO A 50 -1.41 -4.78 13.63
CA PRO A 50 -1.93 -3.42 13.56
C PRO A 50 -3.45 -3.38 13.73
N ASP A 51 -3.98 -2.27 14.24
CA ASP A 51 -5.42 -2.00 14.27
C ASP A 51 -5.90 -1.36 12.95
N ILE A 52 -5.02 -0.58 12.32
CA ILE A 52 -5.26 0.12 11.05
C ILE A 52 -4.06 -0.09 10.14
N VAL A 53 -4.33 -0.31 8.86
CA VAL A 53 -3.35 -0.37 7.78
C VAL A 53 -3.66 0.72 6.76
N ILE A 54 -2.68 1.54 6.44
CA ILE A 54 -2.75 2.51 5.35
C ILE A 54 -1.79 2.06 4.26
N ASN A 55 -2.34 1.53 3.17
CA ASN A 55 -1.54 1.04 2.05
C ASN A 55 -1.28 2.17 1.04
N THR A 56 -0.09 2.75 1.10
CA THR A 56 0.39 3.75 0.12
C THR A 56 1.45 3.19 -0.84
N ALA A 57 1.85 1.93 -0.66
CA ALA A 57 2.77 1.25 -1.57
C ALA A 57 2.09 0.96 -2.91
N ALA A 58 2.70 1.45 -3.98
CA ALA A 58 2.26 1.25 -5.36
C ALA A 58 3.44 1.32 -6.32
N TYR A 59 3.30 0.68 -7.48
CA TYR A 59 4.14 0.90 -8.65
C TYR A 59 3.53 2.02 -9.49
N VAL A 60 4.15 3.20 -9.44
CA VAL A 60 3.56 4.46 -9.94
C VAL A 60 4.21 5.00 -11.23
N ARG A 61 5.17 4.26 -11.80
CA ARG A 61 5.79 4.67 -13.07
C ARG A 61 4.89 4.22 -14.22
N VAL A 62 3.97 5.10 -14.64
CA VAL A 62 2.92 4.80 -15.61
C VAL A 62 3.50 4.30 -16.95
N ASP A 63 4.52 4.96 -17.47
CA ASP A 63 5.19 4.53 -18.70
C ASP A 63 5.78 3.11 -18.58
N ASP A 64 6.35 2.79 -17.42
CA ASP A 64 6.87 1.45 -17.13
C ASP A 64 5.72 0.44 -16.94
N CYS A 65 4.52 0.85 -16.54
CA CYS A 65 3.39 -0.06 -16.36
C CYS A 65 2.89 -0.61 -17.70
N GLU A 66 3.01 0.17 -18.78
CA GLU A 66 2.63 -0.26 -20.13
C GLU A 66 3.53 -1.40 -20.65
N THR A 67 4.80 -1.38 -20.26
CA THR A 67 5.82 -2.34 -20.71
C THR A 67 6.11 -3.47 -19.72
N GLU A 68 5.99 -3.20 -18.41
CA GLU A 68 6.21 -4.14 -17.30
C GLU A 68 4.88 -4.52 -16.61
N GLN A 69 3.89 -4.95 -17.40
CA GLN A 69 2.53 -5.23 -16.92
C GLN A 69 2.50 -6.22 -15.74
N ASP A 70 3.28 -7.31 -15.80
CA ASP A 70 3.33 -8.31 -14.73
C ASP A 70 3.77 -7.71 -13.39
N LYS A 71 4.71 -6.76 -13.43
CA LYS A 71 5.20 -6.09 -12.23
C LYS A 71 4.18 -5.09 -11.69
N ALA A 72 3.54 -4.35 -12.59
CA ALA A 72 2.43 -3.46 -12.22
C ALA A 72 1.30 -4.25 -11.55
N PHE A 73 0.88 -5.37 -12.13
CA PHE A 73 -0.12 -6.26 -11.53
C PHE A 73 0.34 -6.87 -10.21
N LYS A 74 1.59 -7.33 -10.13
CA LYS A 74 2.15 -7.92 -8.90
C LYS A 74 2.08 -6.95 -7.72
N VAL A 75 2.38 -5.68 -7.94
CA VAL A 75 2.37 -4.69 -6.86
C VAL A 75 0.97 -4.10 -6.65
N ASN A 76 0.36 -3.55 -7.70
CA ASN A 76 -0.85 -2.74 -7.58
C ASN A 76 -2.13 -3.57 -7.38
N ALA A 77 -2.18 -4.80 -7.92
CA ALA A 77 -3.33 -5.68 -7.75
C ALA A 77 -3.06 -6.77 -6.70
N LEU A 78 -2.03 -7.60 -6.91
CA LEU A 78 -1.74 -8.70 -5.98
C LEU A 78 -1.24 -8.18 -4.63
N GLY A 79 -0.40 -7.14 -4.62
CA GLY A 79 0.07 -6.53 -3.38
C GLY A 79 -1.06 -5.92 -2.55
N ALA A 80 -1.97 -5.18 -3.19
CA ALA A 80 -3.18 -4.69 -2.55
C ALA A 80 -4.04 -5.82 -1.98
N ARG A 81 -4.25 -6.91 -2.76
CA ARG A 81 -4.97 -8.10 -2.30
C ARG A 81 -4.31 -8.74 -1.09
N ASN A 82 -2.99 -8.91 -1.10
CA ASN A 82 -2.26 -9.54 0.00
C ASN A 82 -2.42 -8.75 1.29
N VAL A 83 -2.29 -7.42 1.21
CA VAL A 83 -2.52 -6.51 2.33
C VAL A 83 -3.96 -6.61 2.86
N ALA A 84 -4.95 -6.64 1.96
CA ALA A 84 -6.35 -6.78 2.34
C ALA A 84 -6.66 -8.10 3.06
N VAL A 85 -6.16 -9.22 2.54
CA VAL A 85 -6.33 -10.54 3.17
C VAL A 85 -5.69 -10.55 4.56
N ALA A 86 -4.46 -10.06 4.69
CA ALA A 86 -3.77 -10.04 5.98
C ALA A 86 -4.42 -9.09 7.00
N ALA A 87 -4.94 -7.94 6.55
CA ALA A 87 -5.70 -7.04 7.41
C ALA A 87 -6.99 -7.70 7.90
N GLN A 88 -7.73 -8.38 7.02
CA GLN A 88 -8.96 -9.09 7.36
C GLN A 88 -8.72 -10.24 8.35
N GLU A 89 -7.65 -11.03 8.16
CA GLU A 89 -7.26 -12.11 9.09
C GLU A 89 -7.02 -11.60 10.53
N LEU A 90 -6.59 -10.36 10.68
CA LEU A 90 -6.33 -9.71 11.98
C LEU A 90 -7.49 -8.84 12.48
N GLY A 91 -8.55 -8.66 11.68
CA GLY A 91 -9.63 -7.70 11.99
C GLY A 91 -9.21 -6.23 11.92
N ALA A 92 -8.10 -5.92 11.24
CA ALA A 92 -7.60 -4.56 11.07
C ALA A 92 -8.41 -3.80 10.01
N ARG A 93 -8.57 -2.49 10.19
CA ARG A 93 -9.17 -1.62 9.17
C ARG A 93 -8.15 -1.30 8.09
N LEU A 94 -8.55 -1.38 6.82
CA LEU A 94 -7.69 -1.05 5.69
C LEU A 94 -8.15 0.25 5.02
N VAL A 95 -7.18 1.14 4.79
CA VAL A 95 -7.29 2.27 3.86
C VAL A 95 -6.32 2.01 2.71
N HIS A 96 -6.83 1.97 1.48
CA HIS A 96 -6.00 1.73 0.29
C HIS A 96 -6.05 2.96 -0.62
N MET A 97 -4.88 3.50 -0.96
CA MET A 97 -4.77 4.61 -1.89
C MET A 97 -4.89 4.09 -3.33
N SER A 98 -5.84 4.65 -4.08
CA SER A 98 -6.07 4.35 -5.48
C SER A 98 -5.77 5.57 -6.34
N THR A 99 -6.26 5.59 -7.58
CA THR A 99 -5.98 6.62 -8.59
C THR A 99 -7.25 6.94 -9.37
N ASP A 100 -7.34 8.16 -9.90
CA ASP A 100 -8.37 8.58 -10.85
C ASP A 100 -8.23 7.88 -12.21
N TYR A 101 -7.06 7.31 -12.53
CA TYR A 101 -6.80 6.53 -13.76
C TYR A 101 -7.70 5.28 -13.90
N VAL A 102 -8.44 4.90 -12.86
CA VAL A 102 -9.49 3.87 -12.95
C VAL A 102 -10.66 4.31 -13.84
N PHE A 103 -10.81 5.62 -14.06
CA PHE A 103 -11.74 6.19 -15.02
C PHE A 103 -10.95 6.57 -16.27
N GLY A 104 -11.20 5.87 -17.39
CA GLY A 104 -10.62 6.26 -18.68
C GLY A 104 -11.03 7.70 -18.99
N GLY A 105 -10.07 8.62 -18.99
CA GLY A 105 -10.34 10.04 -19.10
C GLY A 105 -11.30 10.34 -20.25
N VAL A 106 -12.46 10.91 -19.93
CA VAL A 106 -13.25 11.63 -20.93
C VAL A 106 -12.44 12.88 -21.22
N GLY A 107 -11.63 12.83 -22.28
CA GLY A 107 -10.90 13.99 -22.74
C GLY A 107 -11.90 15.10 -23.06
N GLU A 108 -12.00 16.12 -22.21
CA GLU A 108 -12.55 17.39 -22.64
C GLU A 108 -11.58 17.93 -23.69
N THR A 109 -12.00 17.78 -24.95
CA THR A 109 -11.39 18.50 -26.05
C THR A 109 -11.89 19.93 -25.91
N LEU A 110 -11.06 20.81 -25.34
CA LEU A 110 -11.27 22.26 -25.43
C LEU A 110 -10.82 22.75 -26.81
#